data_AF-A0A2S9GRV6-F1
#
_entry.id   AF-A0A2S9GRV6-F1
#
_cell.length_a   1.000
_cell.length_b   1.000
_cell.length_c   1.000
_cell.angle_alpha   90.00
_cell.angle_beta   90.00
_cell.angle_gamma   90.00
#
_symmetry.space_group_name_H-M   'P 1'
#
loop_
_entity.id
_entity.type
_entity.pdbx_description
1 polymer ?
#
loop_
_entity_poly.entity_id
_entity_poly.type
_entity_poly.pdbx_seq_one_letter_code
_entity_poly.pdbx_strand_id
1 'polypeptide(L)' 'QIAALGPDALSLGVDGLADVLKGQSGRIKTVITDQKVIAGVGNAYSDEILHVAKLSPFATSNKLTDA' A
#
# COMPACT_ATOMS: atom_id res chain seq x y z
N GLN A 1 11.31 -21.55 -3.00
CA GLN A 1 11.55 -20.31 -3.77
C GLN A 1 11.23 -19.15 -2.86
N ILE A 2 12.14 -18.17 -2.70
CA ILE A 2 11.78 -16.90 -2.07
C ILE A 2 10.88 -16.19 -3.08
N ALA A 3 9.63 -15.88 -2.71
CA ALA A 3 8.73 -15.15 -3.58
C ALA A 3 9.35 -13.79 -3.93
N ALA A 4 9.20 -13.34 -5.18
CA ALA A 4 9.61 -11.99 -5.55
C ALA A 4 8.83 -11.00 -4.69
N LEU A 5 9.56 -10.18 -3.92
CA LEU A 5 9.01 -9.10 -3.13
C LEU A 5 8.65 -7.93 -4.05
N GLY A 6 7.67 -7.13 -3.63
CA GLY A 6 7.44 -5.81 -4.19
C GLY A 6 8.57 -4.83 -3.82
N PRO A 7 8.52 -3.57 -4.31
CA PRO A 7 9.43 -2.52 -3.88
C PRO A 7 9.42 -2.33 -2.36
N ASP A 8 10.58 -1.97 -1.80
CA ASP A 8 10.71 -1.65 -0.38
C ASP A 8 9.95 -0.34 -0.05
N ALA A 9 9.13 -0.37 0.99
CA ALA A 9 8.27 0.76 1.37
C ALA A 9 9.05 2.06 1.63
N LEU A 10 10.27 1.97 2.19
CA LEU A 10 11.08 3.15 2.49
C LEU A 10 11.77 3.73 1.24
N SER A 11 11.85 2.96 0.16
CA SER A 11 12.37 3.40 -1.13
C SER A 11 11.31 4.02 -2.04
N LEU A 12 10.02 3.87 -1.72
CA LEU A 12 8.91 4.40 -2.52
C LEU A 12 8.72 5.90 -2.27
N GLY A 13 8.93 6.69 -3.32
CA GLY A 13 8.42 8.05 -3.40
C GLY A 13 6.92 8.09 -3.74
N VAL A 14 6.35 9.30 -3.75
CA VAL A 14 4.91 9.52 -4.01
C VAL A 14 4.48 8.97 -5.37
N ASP A 15 5.21 9.27 -6.44
CA ASP A 15 4.87 8.81 -7.79
C ASP A 15 4.91 7.28 -7.90
N GLY A 16 5.95 6.66 -7.33
CA GLY A 16 6.09 5.21 -7.29
C GLY A 16 4.96 4.54 -6.51
N LEU A 17 4.57 5.12 -5.37
CA LEU A 17 3.43 4.65 -4.60
C LEU A 17 2.13 4.76 -5.42
N ALA A 18 1.88 5.90 -6.06
CA ALA A 18 0.69 6.10 -6.88
C ALA A 18 0.59 5.06 -8.00
N ASP A 19 1.71 4.80 -8.71
CA ASP A 19 1.73 3.82 -9.79
C ASP A 19 1.53 2.39 -9.30
N VAL A 20 2.11 2.02 -8.15
CA VAL A 20 1.85 0.74 -7.50
C VAL A 20 0.36 0.59 -7.16
N LEU A 21 -0.27 1.62 -6.58
CA LEU A 21 -1.66 1.56 -6.13
C LEU A 21 -2.69 1.60 -7.28
N LYS A 22 -2.40 2.28 -8.41
CA LYS A 22 -3.27 2.34 -9.60
C LYS A 22 -3.62 0.96 -10.16
N GLY A 23 -2.66 0.02 -10.11
CA GLY A 23 -2.85 -1.35 -10.59
C GLY A 23 -3.70 -2.24 -9.67
N GLN A 24 -4.06 -1.77 -8.48
CA GLN A 24 -4.63 -2.60 -7.42
C GLN A 24 -6.11 -2.27 -7.18
N SER A 25 -7.00 -3.21 -7.50
CA SER A 25 -8.44 -3.08 -7.22
C SER A 25 -8.85 -3.57 -5.82
N GLY A 26 -7.88 -4.00 -5.02
CA GLY A 26 -8.08 -4.48 -3.64
C GLY A 26 -8.36 -3.36 -2.64
N ARG A 27 -8.67 -3.77 -1.41
CA ARG A 27 -8.81 -2.85 -0.26
C ARG A 27 -7.44 -2.33 0.15
N ILE A 28 -7.33 -1.04 0.46
CA ILE A 28 -6.04 -0.39 0.68
C ILE A 28 -5.23 -1.09 1.77
N LYS A 29 -5.85 -1.50 2.88
CA LYS A 29 -5.15 -2.24 3.94
C LYS A 29 -4.56 -3.55 3.42
N THR A 30 -5.35 -4.35 2.70
CA THR A 30 -4.88 -5.62 2.12
C THR A 30 -3.72 -5.38 1.16
N VAL A 31 -3.84 -4.37 0.29
CA VAL A 31 -2.85 -4.04 -0.74
C VAL A 31 -1.52 -3.64 -0.11
N ILE A 32 -1.51 -2.70 0.85
CA ILE A 32 -0.26 -2.21 1.44
C ILE A 32 0.39 -3.25 2.37
N THR A 33 -0.34 -4.27 2.84
CA THR A 33 0.25 -5.38 3.63
C THR A 33 0.76 -6.54 2.78
N ASP A 34 0.43 -6.59 1.48
CA ASP A 34 0.89 -7.64 0.59
C ASP A 34 2.37 -7.42 0.23
N GLN A 35 3.24 -8.31 0.70
CA GLN A 35 4.69 -8.23 0.49
C GLN A 35 5.11 -8.36 -0.97
N LYS A 36 4.21 -8.82 -1.87
CA LYS A 36 4.44 -8.83 -3.32
C LYS A 36 4.13 -7.48 -3.98
N VAL A 37 3.36 -6.63 -3.31
CA VAL A 37 2.97 -5.31 -3.80
C VAL A 37 3.85 -4.23 -3.19
N ILE A 38 3.99 -4.23 -1.86
CA ILE A 38 4.91 -3.36 -1.12
C ILE A 38 5.54 -4.19 0.01
N ALA A 39 6.86 -4.28 0.02
CA ALA A 39 7.59 -4.99 1.07
C ALA A 39 7.83 -4.08 2.28
N GLY A 40 7.76 -4.65 3.49
CA GLY A 40 8.13 -3.97 4.74
C GLY A 40 6.96 -3.38 5.55
N VAL A 41 5.74 -3.35 5.00
CA VAL A 41 4.54 -2.92 5.75
C VAL A 41 3.81 -4.14 6.32
N GLY A 42 3.74 -4.22 7.64
CA GLY A 42 2.97 -5.23 8.38
C GLY A 42 1.63 -4.69 8.92
N ASN A 43 0.85 -5.56 9.57
CA ASN A 43 -0.51 -5.21 10.04
C ASN A 43 -0.51 -3.99 10.99
N ALA A 44 0.40 -3.93 11.97
CA ALA A 44 0.46 -2.80 12.91
C ALA A 44 0.76 -1.47 12.21
N TYR A 45 1.75 -1.44 11.32
CA TYR A 45 2.09 -0.24 10.55
C TYR A 45 0.97 0.15 9.58
N SER A 46 0.28 -0.81 8.97
CA SER A 46 -0.84 -0.50 8.08
C SER A 46 -1.97 0.24 8.80
N ASP A 47 -2.25 -0.11 10.05
CA ASP A 47 -3.30 0.56 10.84
C ASP A 47 -2.89 2.00 11.19
N GLU A 48 -1.65 2.20 11.63
CA GLU A 48 -1.12 3.55 11.93
C GLU A 48 -1.06 4.43 10.67
N ILE A 49 -0.57 3.90 9.54
CA ILE A 49 -0.50 4.62 8.25
C ILE A 49 -1.90 5.08 7.84
N LEU A 50 -2.89 4.18 7.87
CA LEU A 50 -4.25 4.49 7.45
C LEU A 50 -4.95 5.43 8.43
N HIS A 51 -4.66 5.32 9.73
CA HIS A 51 -5.15 6.24 10.74
C HIS A 51 -4.62 7.66 10.52
N VAL A 52 -3.30 7.81 10.36
CA VAL A 52 -2.64 9.10 10.10
C VAL A 52 -3.12 9.71 8.78
N ALA A 53 -3.25 8.90 7.73
CA ALA A 53 -3.77 9.32 6.43
C ALA A 53 -5.29 9.55 6.39
N LYS A 54 -6.01 9.24 7.48
CA LYS A 54 -7.48 9.30 7.59
C LYS A 54 -8.19 8.51 6.48
N LEU A 55 -7.61 7.39 6.07
CA LEU A 55 -8.18 6.51 5.06
C LEU A 55 -8.90 5.33 5.71
N SER A 56 -10.10 5.03 5.22
CA SER A 56 -10.78 3.79 5.60
C SER A 56 -9.95 2.58 5.13
N PRO A 57 -9.71 1.56 5.98
CA PRO A 57 -9.03 0.33 5.54
C PRO A 57 -9.78 -0.40 4.43
N PHE A 58 -11.06 -0.09 4.24
CA PHE A 58 -11.93 -0.66 3.20
C PHE A 58 -11.98 0.20 1.92
N ALA A 59 -11.29 1.33 1.85
CA ALA A 59 -11.17 2.10 0.61
C ALA A 59 -10.54 1.24 -0.50
N THR A 60 -11.00 1.41 -1.73
CA THR A 60 -10.43 0.72 -2.89
C THR A 60 -9.15 1.44 -3.32
N SER A 61 -8.03 0.71 -3.40
CA SER A 61 -6.69 1.28 -3.66
C SER A 61 -6.63 2.15 -4.91
N ASN A 62 -7.09 1.65 -6.06
CA ASN A 62 -7.10 2.40 -7.33
C ASN A 62 -8.17 3.50 -7.44
N LYS A 63 -8.90 3.79 -6.35
CA LYS A 63 -9.86 4.90 -6.27
C LYS A 63 -9.37 6.04 -5.39
N LEU A 64 -8.20 5.92 -4.78
CA LEU A 64 -7.55 7.01 -4.08
C LEU A 64 -7.14 8.09 -5.08
N THR A 65 -7.31 9.35 -4.69
CA THR A 65 -6.87 10.51 -5.47
C THR A 65 -5.74 11.20 -4.74
N ASP A 66 -5.01 12.06 -5.45
CA ASP A 66 -4.09 12.99 -4.82
C ASP A 66 -4.85 13.91 -3.85
N ALA A 67 -4.12 14.46 -2.87
CA ALA A 67 -4.66 15.31 -1.80
C ALA A 67 -5.17 16.67 -2.29
#